data_AF-A0AAJ8JQZ2-F1
#
_entry.id   AF-A0AAJ8JQZ2-F1
#
_cell.length_a   1.000
_cell.length_b   1.000
_cell.length_c   1.000
_cell.angle_alpha   90.00
_cell.angle_beta   90.00
_cell.angle_gamma   90.00
#
_symmetry.space_group_name_H-M   'P 1'
#
loop_
_entity.id
_entity.type
_entity.pdbx_description
1 polymer ?
#
loop_
_entity_poly.entity_id
_entity_poly.type
_entity_poly.pdbx_seq_one_letter_code
_entity_poly.pdbx_strand_id
1 'polypeptide(L)'
;MSISFLEYLPPLRPTTPIDYAVGFLNILFHILVQTAPHTGGWRFFRATVAAPLISAVWLYLAFVPEAVGNYDQWGIPILFGEITMRSPPITDRLKSSSKNTPTTHFIPEQVPAPFTLAKFYWATSLWWSFRGVGWNYCCPLPSSSRRVPYVRGSSRREYFITRLKFLALAYLWYDAMRTIMNLTTARHFFHPNPSLSYQDLSIGQTALYSIIVVSRVWYGLNHSHVTVALFFVGLGGLLGWEGEIWSPWGWPPLFGNFKELWKHPGVSTMWSRTWQGYNRRWLYVFGWIGISENILKLTHTGLSSHPSVPPDTLSSANTPSLSGQVSPNHPLPTTPINLPAKRMTTRLMLQNLIKSIVVFALSGLQHDCGTLHLLRKTHSLKLISWRYVLALSPFFVVQPLALAVEALWKALWRGQKARWCLMWKLHGQPEWLTFTERLLGFIWTWVWLGWSARWFIVGTVRAGAYWSQEGEVYPSIIGGLIYRKWLH
;
A
#
# COMPACT_ATOMS: atom_id res chain seq x y z
N MET A 1 -35.43 17.99 -11.73
CA MET A 1 -34.10 18.40 -11.25
C MET A 1 -33.64 17.41 -10.20
N SER A 2 -32.64 16.58 -10.49
CA SER A 2 -32.01 15.75 -9.45
C SER A 2 -30.96 16.61 -8.74
N ILE A 3 -31.26 17.07 -7.53
CA ILE A 3 -30.26 17.67 -6.65
C ILE A 3 -29.18 16.60 -6.44
N SER A 4 -27.96 16.87 -6.91
CA SER A 4 -26.84 15.95 -6.72
C SER A 4 -26.47 15.97 -5.23
N PHE A 5 -26.26 14.80 -4.61
CA PHE A 5 -25.76 14.71 -3.22
C PHE A 5 -24.51 15.58 -2.99
N LEU A 6 -23.73 15.82 -4.05
CA LEU A 6 -22.55 16.67 -4.06
C LEU A 6 -22.82 18.12 -3.68
N GLU A 7 -24.05 18.62 -3.89
CA GLU A 7 -24.45 19.98 -3.51
C GLU A 7 -24.61 20.14 -1.99
N TYR A 8 -24.74 19.04 -1.24
CA TYR A 8 -24.78 19.04 0.22
C TYR A 8 -23.40 18.92 0.87
N LEU A 9 -22.34 18.70 0.09
CA LEU A 9 -20.98 18.68 0.63
C LEU A 9 -20.54 20.12 0.96
N PRO A 10 -19.86 20.35 2.10
CA PRO A 10 -19.38 21.68 2.45
C PRO A 10 -18.48 22.23 1.34
N PRO A 11 -18.59 23.53 0.99
CA PRO A 11 -17.77 24.11 -0.07
C PRO A 11 -16.28 23.93 0.23
N LEU A 12 -15.50 23.73 -0.83
CA LEU A 12 -14.04 23.73 -0.71
C LEU A 12 -13.58 25.13 -0.27
N ARG A 13 -12.56 25.16 0.57
CA ARG A 13 -11.89 26.41 0.94
C ARG A 13 -10.38 26.21 1.00
N PRO A 14 -9.57 27.26 0.80
CA PRO A 14 -8.13 27.18 0.97
C PRO A 14 -7.75 26.59 2.33
N THR A 15 -6.71 25.77 2.34
CA THR A 15 -6.12 25.23 3.58
C THR A 15 -5.57 26.37 4.43
N THR A 16 -5.81 26.31 5.75
CA THR A 16 -5.41 27.32 6.74
C THR A 16 -4.55 26.69 7.84
N PRO A 17 -3.80 27.49 8.63
CA PRO A 17 -3.09 27.00 9.82
C PRO A 17 -3.97 26.21 10.81
N ILE A 18 -5.26 26.55 10.89
CA ILE A 18 -6.24 25.88 11.75
C ILE A 18 -6.43 24.42 11.32
N ASP A 19 -6.43 24.13 10.02
CA ASP A 19 -6.59 22.76 9.52
C ASP A 19 -5.46 21.85 9.98
N TYR A 20 -4.23 22.37 9.98
CA TYR A 20 -3.08 21.66 10.52
C TYR A 20 -3.22 21.44 12.02
N ALA A 21 -3.59 22.48 12.78
CA ALA A 21 -3.79 22.36 14.22
C ALA A 21 -4.87 21.33 14.57
N VAL A 22 -6.02 21.37 13.88
CA VAL A 22 -7.11 20.38 14.02
C VAL A 22 -6.60 18.97 13.70
N GLY A 23 -5.80 18.83 12.63
CA GLY A 23 -5.12 17.57 12.29
C GLY A 23 -4.26 17.06 13.44
N PHE A 24 -3.29 17.85 13.91
CA PHE A 24 -2.39 17.47 15.00
C PHE A 24 -3.13 17.17 16.32
N LEU A 25 -4.16 17.93 16.66
CA LEU A 25 -4.99 17.68 17.83
C LEU A 25 -5.76 16.38 17.70
N ASN A 26 -6.29 16.06 16.51
CA ASN A 26 -6.98 14.80 16.27
C ASN A 26 -6.01 13.60 16.35
N ILE A 27 -4.77 13.77 15.88
CA ILE A 27 -3.69 12.78 16.06
C ILE A 27 -3.44 12.53 17.54
N LEU A 28 -3.22 13.60 18.30
CA LEU A 28 -2.96 13.52 19.73
C LEU A 28 -4.14 12.85 20.46
N PHE A 29 -5.37 13.25 20.15
CA PHE A 29 -6.58 12.64 20.71
C PHE A 29 -6.65 11.14 20.41
N HIS A 30 -6.39 10.74 19.16
CA HIS A 30 -6.35 9.31 18.80
C HIS A 30 -5.29 8.55 19.59
N ILE A 31 -4.07 9.08 19.71
CA ILE A 31 -2.99 8.48 20.51
C ILE A 31 -3.43 8.31 21.96
N LEU A 32 -3.98 9.36 22.58
CA LEU A 32 -4.45 9.34 23.97
C LEU A 32 -5.56 8.29 24.17
N VAL A 33 -6.53 8.22 23.27
CA VAL A 33 -7.60 7.21 23.30
C VAL A 33 -7.06 5.78 23.21
N GLN A 34 -5.99 5.56 22.44
CA GLN A 34 -5.31 4.27 22.33
C GLN A 34 -4.51 3.93 23.59
N THR A 35 -4.06 4.92 24.38
CA THR A 35 -3.36 4.66 25.66
C THR A 35 -4.26 4.14 26.77
N ALA A 36 -5.57 4.35 26.66
CA ALA A 36 -6.54 3.90 27.64
C ALA A 36 -6.65 2.36 27.72
N PRO A 37 -7.18 1.78 28.81
CA PRO A 37 -7.33 0.33 28.97
C PRO A 37 -8.41 -0.24 28.05
N HIS A 38 -8.30 -1.53 27.73
CA HIS A 38 -9.27 -2.27 26.89
C HIS A 38 -10.45 -2.85 27.71
N THR A 39 -10.92 -2.11 28.72
CA THR A 39 -12.11 -2.49 29.51
C THR A 39 -13.41 -2.24 28.72
N GLY A 40 -14.54 -2.83 29.16
CA GLY A 40 -15.84 -2.66 28.53
C GLY A 40 -16.26 -1.19 28.34
N GLY A 41 -16.10 -0.36 29.38
CA GLY A 41 -16.45 1.07 29.33
C GLY A 41 -15.62 1.85 28.31
N TRP A 42 -14.30 1.65 28.30
CA TRP A 42 -13.41 2.29 27.32
C TRP A 42 -13.61 1.78 25.90
N ARG A 43 -13.96 0.50 25.71
CA ARG A 43 -14.34 -0.04 24.41
C ARG A 43 -15.62 0.62 23.89
N PHE A 44 -16.62 0.79 24.76
CA PHE A 44 -17.85 1.49 24.41
C PHE A 44 -17.54 2.94 24.02
N PHE A 45 -16.84 3.70 24.87
CA PHE A 45 -16.42 5.08 24.58
C PHE A 45 -15.66 5.21 23.24
N ARG A 46 -14.73 4.30 22.97
CA ARG A 46 -14.00 4.27 21.68
C ARG A 46 -14.94 4.09 20.50
N ALA A 47 -15.87 3.16 20.60
CA ALA A 47 -16.77 2.81 19.51
C ALA A 47 -17.85 3.88 19.26
N THR A 48 -18.38 4.50 20.32
CA THR A 48 -19.55 5.38 20.24
C THR A 48 -19.22 6.87 20.25
N VAL A 49 -18.06 7.26 20.80
CA VAL A 49 -17.66 8.67 20.91
C VAL A 49 -16.38 8.95 20.15
N ALA A 50 -15.27 8.29 20.55
CA ALA A 50 -13.96 8.66 20.03
C ALA A 50 -13.81 8.35 18.53
N ALA A 51 -14.15 7.14 18.08
CA ALA A 51 -14.01 6.75 16.68
C ALA A 51 -14.91 7.59 15.74
N PRO A 52 -16.20 7.84 16.04
CA PRO A 52 -17.01 8.76 15.25
C PRO A 52 -16.43 10.18 15.18
N LEU A 53 -15.98 10.74 16.32
CA LEU A 53 -15.40 12.08 16.36
C LEU A 53 -14.09 12.16 15.55
N ILE A 54 -13.16 11.22 15.78
CA ILE A 54 -11.90 11.14 15.04
C ILE A 54 -12.16 11.02 13.54
N SER A 55 -13.12 10.16 13.16
CA SER A 55 -13.51 9.95 11.75
C SER A 55 -14.13 11.20 11.15
N ALA A 56 -15.01 11.91 11.86
CA ALA A 56 -15.63 13.13 11.38
C ALA A 56 -14.59 14.22 11.12
N VAL A 57 -13.60 14.37 11.99
CA VAL A 57 -12.50 15.32 11.79
C VAL A 57 -11.62 14.92 10.59
N TRP A 58 -11.31 13.63 10.41
CA TRP A 58 -10.57 13.20 9.22
C TRP A 58 -11.37 13.37 7.92
N LEU A 59 -12.67 13.12 7.94
CA LEU A 59 -13.55 13.37 6.79
C LEU A 59 -13.63 14.87 6.46
N TYR A 60 -13.71 15.72 7.49
CA TYR A 60 -13.62 17.17 7.31
C TYR A 60 -12.31 17.56 6.62
N LEU A 61 -11.17 17.14 7.18
CA LEU A 61 -9.85 17.45 6.64
C LEU A 61 -9.61 16.81 5.27
N ALA A 62 -10.31 15.73 4.93
CA ALA A 62 -10.22 15.06 3.64
C ALA A 62 -10.98 15.81 2.54
N PHE A 63 -12.13 16.40 2.85
CA PHE A 63 -13.09 16.86 1.84
C PHE A 63 -13.38 18.36 1.87
N VAL A 64 -12.89 19.12 2.85
CA VAL A 64 -13.15 20.58 2.96
C VAL A 64 -11.92 21.41 2.59
N PRO A 65 -10.72 21.18 3.15
CA PRO A 65 -9.54 21.91 2.74
C PRO A 65 -9.16 21.60 1.28
N GLU A 66 -8.87 22.67 0.55
CA GLU A 66 -8.31 22.63 -0.78
C GLU A 66 -6.79 22.77 -0.68
N ALA A 67 -6.08 21.72 -1.09
CA ALA A 67 -4.64 21.73 -1.24
C ALA A 67 -4.24 22.55 -2.47
N VAL A 68 -3.06 23.17 -2.43
CA VAL A 68 -2.53 23.92 -3.57
C VAL A 68 -2.33 22.97 -4.74
N GLY A 69 -1.54 21.91 -4.62
CA GLY A 69 -1.31 20.96 -5.72
C GLY A 69 -2.51 20.04 -6.03
N ASN A 70 -2.82 19.85 -7.32
CA ASN A 70 -3.87 18.90 -7.76
C ASN A 70 -3.53 17.45 -7.37
N TYR A 71 -2.24 17.10 -7.40
CA TYR A 71 -1.79 15.75 -7.06
C TYR A 71 -2.02 15.45 -5.57
N ASP A 72 -1.74 16.44 -4.70
CA ASP A 72 -1.97 16.31 -3.26
C ASP A 72 -3.46 16.30 -2.93
N GLN A 73 -4.26 17.13 -3.61
CA GLN A 73 -5.73 17.12 -3.52
C GLN A 73 -6.30 15.73 -3.78
N TRP A 74 -5.74 14.97 -4.73
CA TRP A 74 -6.15 13.59 -4.99
C TRP A 74 -5.67 12.61 -3.91
N GLY A 75 -4.45 12.77 -3.40
CA GLY A 75 -3.84 11.84 -2.45
C GLY A 75 -4.34 11.95 -1.01
N ILE A 76 -4.68 13.15 -0.54
CA ILE A 76 -5.09 13.42 0.85
C ILE A 76 -6.31 12.59 1.29
N PRO A 77 -7.43 12.53 0.53
CA PRO A 77 -8.58 11.72 0.91
C PRO A 77 -8.28 10.22 0.98
N ILE A 78 -7.37 9.73 0.13
CA ILE A 78 -6.94 8.34 0.12
C ILE A 78 -6.22 8.01 1.42
N LEU A 79 -5.28 8.87 1.83
CA LEU A 79 -4.54 8.73 3.09
C LEU A 79 -5.47 8.83 4.31
N PHE A 80 -6.38 9.79 4.33
CA PHE A 80 -7.29 9.99 5.46
C PHE A 80 -8.36 8.90 5.56
N GLY A 81 -8.79 8.32 4.43
CA GLY A 81 -9.62 7.12 4.40
C GLY A 81 -8.92 5.93 5.08
N GLU A 82 -7.64 5.70 4.79
CA GLU A 82 -6.85 4.67 5.46
C GLU A 82 -6.77 4.91 6.97
N ILE A 83 -6.48 6.15 7.36
CA ILE A 83 -6.34 6.57 8.76
C ILE A 83 -7.64 6.38 9.55
N THR A 84 -8.77 6.73 8.95
CA THR A 84 -10.11 6.54 9.55
C THR A 84 -10.31 5.07 9.91
N MET A 85 -9.91 4.17 8.99
CA MET A 85 -9.97 2.73 9.20
C MET A 85 -8.94 2.22 10.25
N ARG A 86 -7.91 2.98 10.64
CA ARG A 86 -7.02 2.56 11.73
C ARG A 86 -7.62 2.78 13.14
N SER A 87 -8.73 3.51 13.24
CA SER A 87 -9.32 3.96 14.51
C SER A 87 -10.16 2.91 15.27
N PRO A 88 -10.86 1.95 14.64
CA PRO A 88 -11.64 0.95 15.35
C PRO A 88 -10.76 -0.05 16.12
N PRO A 89 -11.20 -0.51 17.32
CA PRO A 89 -10.47 -1.49 18.13
C PRO A 89 -10.63 -2.91 17.55
N ILE A 90 -10.05 -3.19 16.39
CA ILE A 90 -10.05 -4.55 15.82
C ILE A 90 -9.08 -5.47 16.58
N THR A 91 -8.16 -4.90 17.37
CA THR A 91 -7.22 -5.64 18.21
C THR A 91 -7.90 -6.50 19.28
N ASP A 92 -9.14 -6.21 19.68
CA ASP A 92 -9.83 -6.94 20.74
C ASP A 92 -10.57 -8.20 20.28
N ARG A 93 -10.94 -8.31 18.99
CA ARG A 93 -11.62 -9.52 18.44
C ARG A 93 -10.67 -10.61 17.95
N LEU A 94 -9.36 -10.36 17.96
CA LEU A 94 -8.37 -11.42 17.76
C LEU A 94 -8.11 -12.24 19.03
N LYS A 95 -8.75 -11.90 20.17
CA LYS A 95 -8.81 -12.77 21.34
C LYS A 95 -9.95 -13.79 21.20
N SER A 96 -9.53 -15.05 21.09
CA SER A 96 -10.26 -16.29 21.40
C SER A 96 -11.55 -16.60 20.63
N SER A 97 -11.39 -17.26 19.48
CA SER A 97 -12.28 -18.36 19.08
C SER A 97 -11.49 -19.66 18.88
N SER A 98 -10.54 -19.94 19.78
CA SER A 98 -9.96 -21.27 19.94
C SER A 98 -10.19 -21.68 21.40
N LYS A 99 -11.37 -22.22 21.68
CA LYS A 99 -11.49 -23.24 22.72
C LYS A 99 -11.15 -24.55 22.00
N ASN A 100 -10.10 -25.22 22.48
CA ASN A 100 -9.68 -26.59 22.11
C ASN A 100 -8.82 -26.73 20.85
N THR A 101 -7.55 -26.29 20.92
CA THR A 101 -6.44 -27.08 20.34
C THR A 101 -5.10 -26.60 20.93
N PRO A 102 -4.23 -27.49 21.45
CA PRO A 102 -2.92 -27.12 21.93
C PRO A 102 -1.98 -26.98 20.72
N THR A 103 -1.98 -25.81 20.09
CA THR A 103 -0.97 -25.44 19.09
C THR A 103 -0.30 -24.15 19.52
N THR A 104 1.00 -24.27 19.83
CA THR A 104 2.03 -23.22 19.92
C THR A 104 1.52 -21.80 19.64
N HIS A 105 1.16 -21.13 20.73
CA HIS A 105 0.63 -19.76 20.71
C HIS A 105 1.71 -18.78 20.20
N PHE A 106 1.43 -18.13 19.08
CA PHE A 106 2.13 -16.89 18.71
C PHE A 106 1.87 -15.87 19.82
N ILE A 107 2.92 -15.31 20.42
CA ILE A 107 2.81 -14.23 21.39
C ILE A 107 2.76 -12.93 20.59
N PRO A 108 1.63 -12.20 20.57
CA PRO A 108 1.59 -10.84 20.08
C PRO A 108 2.72 -9.98 20.62
N GLU A 109 3.16 -8.98 19.86
CA GLU A 109 3.87 -7.87 20.48
C GLU A 109 3.01 -7.40 21.66
N GLN A 110 3.55 -7.53 22.86
CA GLN A 110 2.80 -7.26 24.07
C GLN A 110 2.42 -5.79 24.03
N VAL A 111 1.11 -5.55 23.95
CA VAL A 111 0.55 -4.23 24.07
C VAL A 111 0.91 -3.74 25.47
N PRO A 112 1.66 -2.63 25.61
CA PRO A 112 2.09 -2.18 26.92
C PRO A 112 0.90 -1.87 27.83
N ALA A 113 1.13 -1.87 29.15
CA ALA A 113 0.09 -1.55 30.12
C ALA A 113 -0.53 -0.16 29.84
N PRO A 114 -1.84 0.01 30.05
CA PRO A 114 -2.54 1.26 29.79
C PRO A 114 -1.94 2.41 30.61
N PHE A 115 -2.07 3.64 30.09
CA PHE A 115 -1.58 4.87 30.72
C PHE A 115 -0.09 4.86 31.08
N THR A 116 0.72 4.06 30.39
CA THR A 116 2.18 4.10 30.52
C THR A 116 2.82 4.88 29.38
N LEU A 117 4.01 5.43 29.63
CA LEU A 117 4.82 6.06 28.58
C LEU A 117 5.13 5.08 27.44
N ALA A 118 5.38 3.81 27.77
CA ALA A 118 5.56 2.74 26.80
C ALA A 118 4.31 2.58 25.90
N LYS A 119 3.11 2.65 26.47
CA LYS A 119 1.85 2.60 25.71
C LYS A 119 1.62 3.86 24.87
N PHE A 120 2.03 5.02 25.34
CA PHE A 120 2.02 6.26 24.56
C PHE A 120 2.95 6.17 23.35
N TYR A 121 4.19 5.70 23.52
CA TYR A 121 5.10 5.48 22.39
C TYR A 121 4.60 4.43 21.41
N TRP A 122 4.03 3.34 21.94
CA TRP A 122 3.36 2.32 21.16
C TRP A 122 2.20 2.91 20.32
N ALA A 123 1.31 3.70 20.93
CA ALA A 123 0.20 4.35 20.24
C ALA A 123 0.66 5.41 19.23
N THR A 124 1.71 6.17 19.57
CA THR A 124 2.34 7.15 18.68
C THR A 124 2.94 6.46 17.45
N SER A 125 3.56 5.30 17.63
CA SER A 125 4.08 4.52 16.50
C SER A 125 2.97 4.00 15.58
N LEU A 126 1.77 3.67 16.09
CA LEU A 126 0.64 3.29 15.23
C LEU A 126 0.22 4.40 14.26
N TRP A 127 0.42 5.65 14.66
CA TRP A 127 0.07 6.81 13.88
C TRP A 127 1.15 7.16 12.86
N TRP A 128 2.35 7.47 13.36
CA TRP A 128 3.45 8.02 12.57
C TRP A 128 4.18 6.97 11.77
N SER A 129 4.36 5.79 12.36
CA SER A 129 4.88 4.66 11.63
C SER A 129 3.73 4.10 10.80
N PHE A 130 3.81 4.27 9.49
CA PHE A 130 3.00 3.45 8.58
C PHE A 130 3.30 1.95 8.70
N ARG A 131 4.31 1.56 9.49
CA ARG A 131 4.40 0.18 9.94
C ARG A 131 3.18 -0.25 10.74
N GLY A 132 2.60 0.66 11.52
CA GLY A 132 1.82 0.27 12.69
C GLY A 132 2.67 -0.58 13.66
N VAL A 133 2.36 -0.56 14.94
CA VAL A 133 2.74 -1.70 15.78
C VAL A 133 2.19 -2.96 15.09
N GLY A 134 3.08 -3.90 14.77
CA GLY A 134 2.73 -5.09 14.01
C GLY A 134 3.17 -5.09 12.55
N TRP A 135 4.41 -4.76 12.23
CA TRP A 135 5.06 -5.44 11.10
C TRP A 135 5.11 -6.95 11.35
N ASN A 136 5.21 -7.33 12.62
CA ASN A 136 4.76 -8.61 13.12
C ASN A 136 3.21 -8.68 13.12
N TYR A 137 2.49 -8.28 12.07
CA TYR A 137 1.04 -8.48 11.77
C TYR A 137 0.71 -8.15 10.31
N CYS A 138 1.62 -7.51 9.59
CA CYS A 138 1.52 -7.31 8.15
C CYS A 138 2.02 -8.53 7.36
N CYS A 139 1.62 -8.64 6.09
CA CYS A 139 2.18 -9.61 5.16
C CYS A 139 3.73 -9.58 5.17
N PRO A 140 4.41 -10.71 4.91
CA PRO A 140 5.85 -10.81 5.03
C PRO A 140 6.54 -9.72 4.24
N LEU A 141 7.51 -9.12 4.90
CA LEU A 141 8.28 -8.04 4.35
C LEU A 141 9.10 -8.54 3.19
N PRO A 142 9.25 -7.72 2.14
CA PRO A 142 10.21 -8.02 1.12
C PRO A 142 11.59 -8.24 1.76
N SER A 143 12.36 -9.15 1.18
CA SER A 143 13.73 -9.46 1.63
C SER A 143 14.64 -8.23 1.64
N SER A 144 14.38 -7.26 0.77
CA SER A 144 15.05 -5.95 0.74
C SER A 144 14.82 -5.11 2.00
N SER A 145 13.67 -5.27 2.66
CA SER A 145 13.32 -4.57 3.90
C SER A 145 13.84 -5.27 5.16
N ARG A 146 14.55 -6.40 5.01
CA ARG A 146 15.12 -7.20 6.10
C ARG A 146 16.65 -7.24 6.07
N ARG A 147 17.26 -6.20 5.51
CA ARG A 147 18.71 -6.04 5.35
C ARG A 147 19.11 -4.67 5.85
N VAL A 148 20.39 -4.51 6.20
CA VAL A 148 21.00 -3.21 6.51
C VAL A 148 20.70 -2.23 5.36
N PRO A 149 20.31 -0.96 5.62
CA PRO A 149 20.25 -0.28 6.92
C PRO A 149 18.87 -0.30 7.60
N TYR A 150 18.03 -1.30 7.32
CA TYR A 150 16.63 -1.38 7.80
C TYR A 150 16.41 -2.38 8.95
N VAL A 151 17.49 -2.85 9.57
CA VAL A 151 17.45 -3.83 10.68
C VAL A 151 17.80 -3.18 12.01
N ARG A 152 17.43 -3.83 13.12
CA ARG A 152 17.80 -3.33 14.47
C ARG A 152 19.32 -3.18 14.57
N GLY A 153 19.77 -2.12 15.22
CA GLY A 153 21.20 -1.79 15.32
C GLY A 153 21.83 -1.17 14.07
N SER A 154 21.06 -0.92 12.99
CA SER A 154 21.61 -0.25 11.80
C SER A 154 22.08 1.17 12.12
N SER A 155 23.18 1.58 11.49
CA SER A 155 23.71 2.93 11.62
C SER A 155 22.75 3.97 11.03
N ARG A 156 22.46 5.03 11.81
CA ARG A 156 21.70 6.20 11.33
C ARG A 156 22.41 6.86 10.13
N ARG A 157 23.73 6.97 10.17
CA ARG A 157 24.53 7.54 9.07
C ARG A 157 24.34 6.76 7.77
N GLU A 158 24.45 5.44 7.84
CA GLU A 158 24.26 4.57 6.67
C GLU A 158 22.82 4.64 6.13
N TYR A 159 21.84 4.69 7.04
CA TYR A 159 20.43 4.90 6.68
C TYR A 159 20.23 6.20 5.91
N PHE A 160 20.72 7.32 6.44
CA PHE A 160 20.62 8.63 5.80
C PHE A 160 21.26 8.65 4.42
N ILE A 161 22.51 8.16 4.28
CA ILE A 161 23.21 8.10 3.00
C ILE A 161 22.42 7.27 1.99
N THR A 162 21.92 6.10 2.39
CA THR A 162 21.16 5.21 1.51
C THR A 162 19.85 5.87 1.05
N ARG A 163 19.13 6.51 1.98
CA ARG A 163 17.86 7.19 1.69
C ARG A 163 18.01 8.44 0.85
N LEU A 164 19.01 9.27 1.10
CA LEU A 164 19.29 10.46 0.31
C LEU A 164 19.74 10.10 -1.11
N LYS A 165 20.60 9.09 -1.28
CA LYS A 165 20.96 8.56 -2.61
C LYS A 165 19.73 8.08 -3.37
N PHE A 166 18.86 7.34 -2.70
CA PHE A 166 17.60 6.88 -3.29
C PHE A 166 16.71 8.05 -3.71
N LEU A 167 16.50 9.05 -2.85
CA LEU A 167 15.69 10.23 -3.17
C LEU A 167 16.26 11.03 -4.35
N ALA A 168 17.59 11.23 -4.40
CA ALA A 168 18.23 11.93 -5.50
C ALA A 168 17.98 11.22 -6.85
N LEU A 169 18.18 9.91 -6.91
CA LEU A 169 17.91 9.11 -8.11
C LEU A 169 16.42 9.09 -8.47
N ALA A 170 15.55 8.96 -7.48
CA ALA A 170 14.11 8.97 -7.67
C ALA A 170 13.61 10.33 -8.18
N TYR A 171 14.21 11.44 -7.70
CA TYR A 171 13.91 12.79 -8.20
C TYR A 171 14.34 12.96 -9.65
N LEU A 172 15.54 12.52 -10.03
CA LEU A 172 15.97 12.58 -11.44
C LEU A 172 15.03 11.77 -12.35
N TRP A 173 14.60 10.58 -11.92
CA TRP A 173 13.62 9.79 -12.67
C TRP A 173 12.27 10.51 -12.78
N TYR A 174 11.77 11.06 -11.68
CA TYR A 174 10.54 11.85 -11.65
C TYR A 174 10.63 13.07 -12.56
N ASP A 175 11.72 13.82 -12.50
CA ASP A 175 11.98 15.00 -13.32
C ASP A 175 12.05 14.65 -14.81
N ALA A 176 12.60 13.47 -15.16
CA ALA A 176 12.59 12.96 -16.53
C ALA A 176 11.17 12.76 -17.03
N MET A 177 10.34 12.05 -16.26
CA MET A 177 8.95 11.77 -16.62
C MET A 177 8.12 13.05 -16.72
N ARG A 178 8.33 14.00 -15.80
CA ARG A 178 7.68 15.32 -15.81
C ARG A 178 8.10 16.16 -17.01
N THR A 179 9.38 16.15 -17.35
CA THR A 179 9.92 16.83 -18.53
C THR A 179 9.31 16.27 -19.81
N ILE A 180 9.25 14.95 -19.95
CA ILE A 180 8.57 14.30 -21.08
C ILE A 180 7.09 14.73 -21.11
N MET A 181 6.41 14.70 -19.97
CA MET A 181 5.00 15.07 -19.87
C MET A 181 4.72 16.52 -20.33
N ASN A 182 5.56 17.47 -19.93
CA ASN A 182 5.33 18.90 -20.14
C ASN A 182 5.91 19.45 -21.45
N LEU A 183 7.02 18.88 -21.93
CA LEU A 183 7.80 19.43 -23.05
C LEU A 183 7.69 18.63 -24.35
N THR A 184 6.91 17.56 -24.38
CA THR A 184 6.67 16.75 -25.59
C THR A 184 5.20 16.71 -25.97
N THR A 185 4.86 15.92 -27.00
CA THR A 185 3.48 15.66 -27.43
C THR A 185 2.61 15.04 -26.33
N ALA A 186 3.21 14.47 -25.28
CA ALA A 186 2.50 14.01 -24.09
C ALA A 186 1.61 15.09 -23.45
N ARG A 187 2.00 16.37 -23.55
CA ARG A 187 1.24 17.48 -23.00
C ARG A 187 -0.20 17.51 -23.51
N HIS A 188 -0.43 17.14 -24.77
CA HIS A 188 -1.76 17.10 -25.37
C HIS A 188 -2.73 16.10 -24.72
N PHE A 189 -2.21 15.10 -24.01
CA PHE A 189 -3.00 14.14 -23.25
C PHE A 189 -3.19 14.56 -21.78
N PHE A 190 -2.17 15.18 -21.16
CA PHE A 190 -2.17 15.56 -19.74
C PHE A 190 -2.71 16.98 -19.47
N HIS A 191 -3.19 17.69 -20.50
CA HIS A 191 -3.71 19.05 -20.38
C HIS A 191 -5.17 19.09 -19.86
N PRO A 192 -5.63 20.18 -19.21
CA PRO A 192 -7.04 20.39 -18.85
C PRO A 192 -8.02 20.23 -20.00
N ASN A 193 -7.63 20.73 -21.16
CA ASN A 193 -8.34 20.57 -22.42
C ASN A 193 -7.49 19.66 -23.33
N PRO A 194 -7.57 18.33 -23.17
CA PRO A 194 -6.72 17.42 -23.93
C PRO A 194 -7.17 17.36 -25.38
N SER A 195 -6.23 17.47 -26.31
CA SER A 195 -6.49 17.29 -27.75
C SER A 195 -6.29 15.85 -28.21
N LEU A 196 -5.74 14.97 -27.35
CA LEU A 196 -5.59 13.54 -27.60
C LEU A 196 -6.39 12.74 -26.57
N SER A 197 -7.19 11.79 -27.02
CA SER A 197 -7.81 10.82 -26.14
C SER A 197 -6.93 9.57 -26.00
N TYR A 198 -7.18 8.78 -24.95
CA TYR A 198 -6.44 7.51 -24.75
C TYR A 198 -6.61 6.52 -25.91
N GLN A 199 -7.71 6.60 -26.65
CA GLN A 199 -7.99 5.69 -27.77
C GLN A 199 -7.16 6.05 -29.01
N ASP A 200 -6.71 7.30 -29.10
CA ASP A 200 -5.93 7.82 -30.21
C ASP A 200 -4.41 7.57 -30.02
N LEU A 201 -4.02 7.04 -28.86
CA LEU A 201 -2.62 6.78 -28.53
C LEU A 201 -2.14 5.51 -29.22
N SER A 202 -0.97 5.58 -29.85
CA SER A 202 -0.22 4.38 -30.25
C SER A 202 0.12 3.52 -29.02
N ILE A 203 0.47 2.26 -29.25
CA ILE A 203 0.91 1.34 -28.19
C ILE A 203 2.12 1.92 -27.43
N GLY A 204 3.07 2.53 -28.14
CA GLY A 204 4.24 3.17 -27.55
C GLY A 204 3.88 4.35 -26.66
N GLN A 205 2.98 5.23 -27.11
CA GLN A 205 2.49 6.36 -26.30
C GLN A 205 1.71 5.87 -25.07
N THR A 206 0.86 4.86 -25.26
CA THR A 206 0.10 4.24 -24.16
C THR A 206 1.05 3.71 -23.07
N ALA A 207 2.09 2.99 -23.46
CA ALA A 207 3.09 2.47 -22.53
C ALA A 207 3.85 3.61 -21.83
N LEU A 208 4.34 4.60 -22.57
CA LEU A 208 5.08 5.74 -22.02
C LEU A 208 4.23 6.54 -21.03
N TYR A 209 2.98 6.88 -21.39
CA TYR A 209 2.11 7.68 -20.54
C TYR A 209 1.69 6.92 -19.28
N SER A 210 1.54 5.59 -19.39
CA SER A 210 1.37 4.71 -18.23
C SER A 210 2.57 4.77 -17.28
N ILE A 211 3.79 4.71 -17.83
CA ILE A 211 5.03 4.80 -17.05
C ILE A 211 5.14 6.17 -16.37
N ILE A 212 4.78 7.26 -17.05
CA ILE A 212 4.76 8.62 -16.46
C ILE A 212 3.84 8.65 -15.23
N VAL A 213 2.58 8.22 -15.38
CA VAL A 213 1.59 8.18 -14.30
C VAL A 213 2.08 7.34 -13.12
N VAL A 214 2.50 6.10 -13.38
CA VAL A 214 2.98 5.17 -12.35
C VAL A 214 4.23 5.70 -11.65
N SER A 215 5.17 6.29 -12.40
CA SER A 215 6.40 6.86 -11.83
C SER A 215 6.13 8.05 -10.93
N ARG A 216 5.18 8.91 -11.29
CA ARG A 216 4.76 10.04 -10.44
C ARG A 216 4.10 9.56 -9.16
N VAL A 217 3.25 8.53 -9.24
CA VAL A 217 2.63 7.91 -8.04
C VAL A 217 3.68 7.26 -7.15
N TRP A 218 4.58 6.50 -7.75
CA TRP A 218 5.67 5.86 -7.03
C TRP A 218 6.59 6.90 -6.36
N TYR A 219 6.97 7.97 -7.06
CA TYR A 219 7.81 9.03 -6.52
C TYR A 219 7.11 9.76 -5.38
N GLY A 220 5.87 10.22 -5.56
CA GLY A 220 5.13 10.96 -4.53
C GLY A 220 5.02 10.19 -3.21
N LEU A 221 4.67 8.90 -3.28
CA LEU A 221 4.61 8.03 -2.10
C LEU A 221 5.97 7.85 -1.42
N ASN A 222 7.04 7.63 -2.19
CA ASN A 222 8.38 7.47 -1.65
C ASN A 222 8.94 8.78 -1.08
N HIS A 223 8.69 9.91 -1.73
CA HIS A 223 9.13 11.22 -1.30
C HIS A 223 8.57 11.53 0.09
N SER A 224 7.26 11.40 0.28
CA SER A 224 6.62 11.59 1.58
C SER A 224 7.14 10.59 2.63
N HIS A 225 7.20 9.29 2.30
CA HIS A 225 7.67 8.25 3.20
C HIS A 225 9.09 8.51 3.71
N VAL A 226 10.02 8.78 2.79
CA VAL A 226 11.44 8.93 3.13
C VAL A 226 11.70 10.26 3.81
N THR A 227 11.00 11.33 3.43
CA THR A 227 11.15 12.64 4.10
C THR A 227 10.75 12.55 5.57
N VAL A 228 9.58 11.97 5.85
CA VAL A 228 9.11 11.75 7.21
C VAL A 228 10.04 10.81 7.98
N ALA A 229 10.52 9.74 7.34
CA ALA A 229 11.48 8.83 7.94
C ALA A 229 12.79 9.52 8.35
N LEU A 230 13.37 10.33 7.46
CA LEU A 230 14.60 11.07 7.73
C LEU A 230 14.40 12.07 8.87
N PHE A 231 13.25 12.75 8.91
CA PHE A 231 12.92 13.66 10.01
C PHE A 231 12.90 12.94 11.36
N PHE A 232 12.13 11.85 11.49
CA PHE A 232 12.02 11.12 12.76
C PHE A 232 13.33 10.42 13.16
N VAL A 233 14.03 9.77 12.24
CA VAL A 233 15.31 9.11 12.54
C VAL A 233 16.40 10.14 12.89
N GLY A 234 16.38 11.30 12.24
CA GLY A 234 17.28 12.42 12.53
C GLY A 234 17.03 13.01 13.91
N LEU A 235 15.76 13.33 14.22
CA LEU A 235 15.36 13.84 15.52
C LEU A 235 15.70 12.84 16.64
N GLY A 236 15.45 11.56 16.41
CA GLY A 236 15.84 10.48 17.33
C GLY A 236 17.35 10.43 17.58
N GLY A 237 18.16 10.61 16.53
CA GLY A 237 19.61 10.71 16.65
C GLY A 237 20.09 11.93 17.45
N LEU A 238 19.47 13.10 17.23
CA LEU A 238 19.83 14.34 17.91
C LEU A 238 19.46 14.32 19.41
N LEU A 239 18.31 13.74 19.74
CA LEU A 239 17.79 13.69 21.12
C LEU A 239 18.20 12.44 21.89
N GLY A 240 18.95 11.53 21.26
CA GLY A 240 19.31 10.23 21.85
C GLY A 240 18.10 9.31 22.06
N TRP A 241 17.00 9.54 21.36
CA TRP A 241 15.80 8.72 21.46
C TRP A 241 15.93 7.44 20.64
N GLU A 242 15.58 6.33 21.28
CA GLU A 242 15.50 5.02 20.65
C GLU A 242 14.05 4.51 20.64
N GLY A 243 13.73 3.70 19.65
CA GLY A 243 12.40 3.13 19.50
C GLY A 243 12.01 3.01 18.04
N GLU A 244 10.85 2.43 17.77
CA GLU A 244 10.43 2.15 16.41
C GLU A 244 10.45 3.39 15.51
N ILE A 245 9.84 4.49 15.95
CA ILE A 245 9.77 5.70 15.14
C ILE A 245 11.11 6.43 15.02
N TRP A 246 11.99 6.27 16.01
CA TRP A 246 13.23 7.07 16.14
C TRP A 246 14.46 6.41 15.51
N SER A 247 14.33 5.16 15.06
CA SER A 247 15.47 4.35 14.62
C SER A 247 15.29 3.87 13.16
N PRO A 248 16.39 3.64 12.41
CA PRO A 248 16.36 3.24 10.99
C PRO A 248 15.46 2.04 10.67
N TRP A 249 15.44 1.05 11.56
CA TRP A 249 14.62 -0.14 11.39
C TRP A 249 13.14 0.23 11.27
N GLY A 250 12.67 1.24 12.02
CA GLY A 250 11.38 1.92 11.94
C GLY A 250 10.82 2.21 10.55
N TRP A 251 11.72 2.46 9.61
CA TRP A 251 11.38 3.07 8.34
C TRP A 251 11.93 2.26 7.16
N PRO A 252 11.40 1.04 6.94
CA PRO A 252 11.78 0.17 5.85
C PRO A 252 11.30 0.73 4.50
N PRO A 253 11.82 0.25 3.36
CA PRO A 253 11.32 0.62 2.04
C PRO A 253 9.81 0.38 1.90
N LEU A 254 9.11 1.36 1.33
CA LEU A 254 7.65 1.29 1.10
C LEU A 254 7.29 0.29 -0.01
N PHE A 255 8.16 0.15 -0.99
CA PHE A 255 8.03 -0.77 -2.12
C PHE A 255 9.07 -1.88 -2.04
N GLY A 256 8.71 -3.07 -2.51
CA GLY A 256 9.67 -4.15 -2.78
C GLY A 256 10.46 -3.87 -4.05
N ASN A 257 11.55 -4.61 -4.25
CA ASN A 257 12.42 -4.39 -5.42
C ASN A 257 12.02 -5.28 -6.62
N PHE A 258 12.45 -4.91 -7.82
CA PHE A 258 12.20 -5.72 -9.02
C PHE A 258 12.83 -7.11 -8.97
N LYS A 259 13.93 -7.28 -8.20
CA LYS A 259 14.56 -8.59 -8.00
C LYS A 259 13.62 -9.57 -7.30
N GLU A 260 12.77 -9.11 -6.39
CA GLU A 260 11.76 -9.93 -5.73
C GLU A 260 10.61 -10.30 -6.67
N LEU A 261 10.15 -9.34 -7.48
CA LEU A 261 9.15 -9.63 -8.50
C LEU A 261 9.69 -10.64 -9.51
N TRP A 262 10.95 -10.51 -9.94
CA TRP A 262 11.59 -11.48 -10.84
C TRP A 262 11.75 -12.86 -10.19
N LYS A 263 12.13 -12.92 -8.91
CA LYS A 263 12.30 -14.19 -8.18
C LYS A 263 10.97 -14.92 -7.96
N HIS A 264 9.89 -14.16 -7.76
CA HIS A 264 8.55 -14.69 -7.51
C HIS A 264 7.52 -13.99 -8.40
N PRO A 265 7.51 -14.23 -9.72
CA PRO A 265 6.71 -13.43 -10.62
C PRO A 265 5.21 -13.75 -10.53
N GLY A 266 4.42 -12.73 -10.82
CA GLY A 266 2.97 -12.76 -10.77
C GLY A 266 2.35 -11.45 -10.26
N VAL A 267 1.13 -11.21 -10.70
CA VAL A 267 0.25 -10.13 -10.21
C VAL A 267 0.02 -10.28 -8.71
N SER A 268 -0.03 -11.52 -8.21
CA SER A 268 -0.13 -11.79 -6.77
C SER A 268 1.05 -11.21 -5.98
N THR A 269 2.29 -11.38 -6.46
CA THR A 269 3.48 -10.82 -5.82
C THR A 269 3.51 -9.31 -5.94
N MET A 270 3.06 -8.75 -7.08
CA MET A 270 2.95 -7.31 -7.25
C MET A 270 2.13 -6.70 -6.10
N TRP A 271 0.90 -7.16 -5.91
CA TRP A 271 0.00 -6.58 -4.90
C TRP A 271 0.36 -6.96 -3.47
N SER A 272 0.84 -8.18 -3.23
CA SER A 272 1.08 -8.68 -1.86
C SER A 272 2.46 -8.37 -1.30
N ARG A 273 3.48 -8.14 -2.14
CA ARG A 273 4.88 -8.01 -1.70
C ARG A 273 5.59 -6.76 -2.21
N THR A 274 5.40 -6.36 -3.47
CA THR A 274 6.22 -5.28 -4.05
C THR A 274 5.53 -3.91 -4.14
N TRP A 275 4.21 -3.83 -4.35
CA TRP A 275 3.47 -2.57 -4.49
C TRP A 275 3.02 -1.97 -3.15
N GLN A 276 3.26 -0.67 -2.94
CA GLN A 276 3.15 0.12 -1.70
C GLN A 276 2.45 -0.51 -0.48
N GLY A 277 3.17 -0.54 0.64
CA GLY A 277 2.75 -1.20 1.88
C GLY A 277 1.64 -0.52 2.69
N TYR A 278 1.30 0.75 2.44
CA TYR A 278 0.35 1.50 3.29
C TYR A 278 -1.04 0.87 3.29
N ASN A 279 -1.59 0.61 2.10
CA ASN A 279 -2.94 0.06 1.99
C ASN A 279 -3.07 -1.39 2.47
N ARG A 280 -1.97 -2.16 2.56
CA ARG A 280 -2.07 -3.61 2.78
C ARG A 280 -2.68 -3.98 4.13
N ARG A 281 -2.30 -3.28 5.21
CA ARG A 281 -2.73 -3.67 6.56
C ARG A 281 -4.22 -3.49 6.74
N TRP A 282 -4.74 -2.29 6.43
CA TRP A 282 -6.15 -2.02 6.65
C TRP A 282 -7.01 -2.86 5.70
N LEU A 283 -6.60 -3.03 4.44
CA LEU A 283 -7.31 -3.90 3.49
C LEU A 283 -7.35 -5.35 3.97
N TYR A 284 -6.24 -5.83 4.55
CA TYR A 284 -6.18 -7.16 5.13
C TYR A 284 -7.08 -7.28 6.38
N VAL A 285 -6.98 -6.35 7.32
CA VAL A 285 -7.74 -6.40 8.57
C VAL A 285 -9.25 -6.20 8.33
N PHE A 286 -9.64 -5.21 7.53
CA PHE A 286 -11.05 -4.87 7.28
C PHE A 286 -11.65 -5.72 6.16
N GLY A 287 -11.03 -5.75 4.99
CA GLY A 287 -11.58 -6.44 3.84
C GLY A 287 -11.45 -7.96 3.97
N TRP A 288 -10.24 -8.44 4.22
CA TRP A 288 -9.98 -9.88 4.24
C TRP A 288 -10.51 -10.56 5.50
N ILE A 289 -10.09 -10.12 6.70
CA ILE A 289 -10.55 -10.71 7.97
C ILE A 289 -11.96 -10.21 8.30
N GLY A 290 -12.14 -8.89 8.43
CA GLY A 290 -13.37 -8.27 8.93
C GLY A 290 -14.61 -8.65 8.13
N ILE A 291 -14.64 -8.29 6.85
CA ILE A 291 -15.79 -8.56 5.99
C ILE A 291 -15.79 -10.03 5.59
N SER A 292 -14.70 -10.52 5.03
CA SER A 292 -14.78 -11.80 4.34
C SER A 292 -14.78 -13.02 5.27
N GLU A 293 -13.96 -13.03 6.33
CA GLU A 293 -13.94 -14.15 7.27
C GLU A 293 -15.00 -14.01 8.37
N ASN A 294 -15.17 -12.82 8.95
CA ASN A 294 -16.05 -12.67 10.10
C ASN A 294 -17.53 -12.43 9.72
N ILE A 295 -17.80 -11.61 8.69
CA ILE A 295 -19.18 -11.31 8.25
C ILE A 295 -19.66 -12.38 7.25
N LEU A 296 -18.91 -12.61 6.17
CA LEU A 296 -19.29 -13.56 5.11
C LEU A 296 -18.98 -15.02 5.44
N LYS A 297 -18.34 -15.31 6.59
CA LYS A 297 -18.02 -16.66 7.07
C LYS A 297 -17.21 -17.50 6.07
N LEU A 298 -16.39 -16.87 5.23
CA LEU A 298 -15.50 -17.59 4.31
C LEU A 298 -14.36 -18.27 5.09
N THR A 299 -13.86 -19.40 4.59
CA THR A 299 -12.79 -20.17 5.26
C THR A 299 -11.60 -19.27 5.57
N HIS A 300 -11.02 -19.38 6.76
CA HIS A 300 -9.76 -18.72 7.06
C HIS A 300 -8.69 -19.14 6.05
N THR A 301 -8.20 -18.18 5.27
CA THR A 301 -7.19 -18.41 4.23
C THR A 301 -6.10 -17.38 4.39
N GLY A 302 -4.94 -17.82 4.87
CA GLY A 302 -3.84 -16.93 5.22
C GLY A 302 -2.88 -17.60 6.21
N LEU A 303 -1.98 -18.43 5.70
CA LEU A 303 -0.74 -18.75 6.42
C LEU A 303 0.28 -17.60 6.34
N SER A 304 0.00 -16.56 5.54
CA SER A 304 0.88 -15.39 5.35
C SER A 304 0.55 -14.20 6.25
N SER A 305 -0.39 -14.35 7.17
CA SER A 305 -0.94 -13.23 7.95
C SER A 305 -0.88 -13.44 9.46
N HIS A 306 -0.31 -14.57 9.88
CA HIS A 306 0.26 -14.71 11.21
C HIS A 306 1.74 -14.35 11.11
N PRO A 307 2.11 -13.11 11.38
CA PRO A 307 3.48 -12.74 11.69
C PRO A 307 4.14 -13.68 12.70
N SER A 308 5.10 -14.45 12.24
CA SER A 308 6.13 -14.97 13.12
C SER A 308 7.00 -13.82 13.61
N VAL A 309 7.25 -13.84 14.91
CA VAL A 309 8.15 -12.98 15.69
C VAL A 309 9.54 -12.85 14.99
N PRO A 310 10.22 -11.69 15.06
CA PRO A 310 11.57 -11.54 14.52
C PRO A 310 12.55 -12.43 15.30
N PRO A 311 13.59 -12.99 14.66
CA PRO A 311 14.54 -13.86 15.36
C PRO A 311 15.48 -13.03 16.24
N ASP A 312 15.76 -13.58 17.42
CA ASP A 312 16.98 -13.30 18.16
C ASP A 312 18.22 -13.84 17.41
N THR A 313 19.36 -13.25 17.74
CA THR A 313 20.63 -13.15 17.02
C THR A 313 21.44 -14.43 16.75
N LEU A 314 20.85 -15.63 16.72
CA LEU A 314 21.63 -16.87 16.60
C LEU A 314 20.94 -17.92 15.71
N SER A 315 21.26 -17.95 14.41
CA SER A 315 21.49 -19.18 13.63
C SER A 315 21.50 -18.94 12.12
N SER A 316 22.63 -19.28 11.51
CA SER A 316 22.84 -19.43 10.08
C SER A 316 22.23 -20.75 9.57
N ALA A 317 21.27 -20.71 8.64
CA ALA A 317 21.05 -21.79 7.68
C ALA A 317 20.17 -21.34 6.49
N ASN A 318 20.78 -21.40 5.30
CA ASN A 318 20.20 -21.08 4.00
C ASN A 318 19.49 -22.31 3.40
N THR A 319 18.23 -22.18 2.97
CA THR A 319 17.70 -22.79 1.72
C THR A 319 16.30 -22.24 1.41
N PRO A 320 16.03 -21.71 0.19
CA PRO A 320 14.72 -21.18 -0.18
C PRO A 320 13.77 -22.29 -0.66
N SER A 321 12.55 -22.36 -0.10
CA SER A 321 11.51 -23.32 -0.49
C SER A 321 10.91 -23.02 -1.88
N LEU A 322 10.61 -24.10 -2.62
CA LEU A 322 9.98 -24.11 -3.96
C LEU A 322 8.61 -23.40 -3.98
N SER A 323 8.34 -22.66 -5.06
CA SER A 323 7.13 -21.85 -5.25
C SER A 323 5.86 -22.71 -5.31
N GLY A 324 4.90 -22.44 -4.42
CA GLY A 324 3.59 -23.11 -4.43
C GLY A 324 2.93 -23.31 -3.06
N GLN A 325 3.63 -23.13 -1.96
CA GLN A 325 3.02 -23.03 -0.64
C GLN A 325 2.78 -21.56 -0.26
N VAL A 326 1.76 -21.33 0.56
CA VAL A 326 1.39 -20.00 1.06
C VAL A 326 2.55 -19.46 1.91
N SER A 327 3.13 -18.33 1.50
CA SER A 327 4.12 -17.51 2.23
C SER A 327 5.56 -18.07 2.40
N PRO A 328 6.59 -17.22 2.63
CA PRO A 328 7.95 -17.68 2.94
C PRO A 328 8.06 -18.08 4.41
N ASN A 329 8.63 -19.25 4.66
CA ASN A 329 9.08 -19.66 6.00
C ASN A 329 10.25 -18.76 6.45
N HIS A 330 10.19 -18.28 7.69
CA HIS A 330 11.36 -18.04 8.54
C HIS A 330 11.40 -19.19 9.57
N PRO A 331 12.56 -19.73 9.95
CA PRO A 331 12.69 -20.65 11.09
C PRO A 331 12.59 -19.81 12.39
N LEU A 332 12.06 -20.23 13.55
CA LEU A 332 11.79 -21.54 14.17
C LEU A 332 10.55 -21.48 15.10
N PRO A 333 9.88 -22.62 15.32
CA PRO A 333 9.81 -23.29 16.61
C PRO A 333 10.79 -24.48 16.61
N THR A 334 11.35 -24.83 17.76
CA THR A 334 12.27 -25.98 17.94
C THR A 334 11.61 -27.34 17.69
N THR A 335 10.33 -27.35 17.32
CA THR A 335 9.59 -28.53 16.85
C THR A 335 8.93 -28.20 15.51
N PRO A 336 9.07 -29.05 14.48
CA PRO A 336 8.44 -28.86 13.18
C PRO A 336 6.91 -28.89 13.36
N ILE A 337 6.27 -27.73 13.31
CA ILE A 337 4.80 -27.67 13.26
C ILE A 337 4.41 -28.09 11.85
N ASN A 338 3.95 -29.33 11.71
CA ASN A 338 3.19 -29.79 10.55
C ASN A 338 1.84 -29.04 10.51
N LEU A 339 1.84 -27.80 10.02
CA LEU A 339 0.60 -27.12 9.68
C LEU A 339 0.02 -27.81 8.43
N PRO A 340 -1.26 -28.22 8.44
CA PRO A 340 -1.84 -28.91 7.30
C PRO A 340 -1.87 -27.95 6.11
N ALA A 341 -0.97 -28.16 5.14
CA ALA A 341 -1.04 -27.53 3.84
C ALA A 341 -2.32 -28.02 3.15
N LYS A 342 -3.43 -27.30 3.32
CA LYS A 342 -4.66 -27.63 2.60
C LYS A 342 -4.38 -27.54 1.10
N ARG A 343 -4.57 -28.67 0.41
CA ARG A 343 -4.54 -28.71 -1.06
C ARG A 343 -5.51 -27.66 -1.59
N MET A 344 -5.06 -26.84 -2.54
CA MET A 344 -5.92 -25.84 -3.16
C MET A 344 -7.08 -26.54 -3.87
N THR A 345 -8.29 -26.40 -3.34
CA THR A 345 -9.53 -26.91 -3.95
C THR A 345 -10.24 -25.80 -4.72
N THR A 346 -11.10 -26.14 -5.67
CA THR A 346 -11.93 -25.17 -6.40
C THR A 346 -12.76 -24.31 -5.45
N ARG A 347 -13.29 -24.91 -4.36
CA ARG A 347 -14.00 -24.19 -3.30
C ARG A 347 -13.11 -23.15 -2.61
N LEU A 348 -11.87 -23.50 -2.30
CA LEU A 348 -10.90 -22.58 -1.68
C LEU A 348 -10.50 -21.45 -2.64
N MET A 349 -10.33 -21.76 -3.92
CA MET A 349 -10.06 -20.76 -4.96
C MET A 349 -11.21 -19.76 -5.10
N LEU A 350 -12.45 -20.24 -5.15
CA LEU A 350 -13.64 -19.39 -5.22
C LEU A 350 -13.74 -18.48 -3.99
N GLN A 351 -13.52 -19.02 -2.80
CA GLN A 351 -13.52 -18.21 -1.58
C GLN A 351 -12.42 -17.13 -1.62
N ASN A 352 -11.19 -17.48 -2.01
CA ASN A 352 -10.11 -16.51 -2.16
C ASN A 352 -10.41 -15.44 -3.24
N LEU A 353 -11.11 -15.81 -4.32
CA LEU A 353 -11.58 -14.86 -5.32
C LEU A 353 -12.57 -13.86 -4.70
N ILE A 354 -13.58 -14.34 -3.97
CA ILE A 354 -14.55 -13.46 -3.29
C ILE A 354 -13.84 -12.51 -2.31
N LYS A 355 -12.91 -13.04 -1.50
CA LYS A 355 -12.10 -12.20 -0.59
C LYS A 355 -11.31 -11.12 -1.34
N SER A 356 -10.72 -11.50 -2.47
CA SER A 356 -9.97 -10.57 -3.31
C SER A 356 -10.89 -9.50 -3.90
N ILE A 357 -12.09 -9.86 -4.37
CA ILE A 357 -13.09 -8.89 -4.86
C ILE A 357 -13.42 -7.86 -3.78
N VAL A 358 -13.68 -8.29 -2.55
CA VAL A 358 -13.95 -7.37 -1.43
C VAL A 358 -12.79 -6.41 -1.20
N VAL A 359 -11.56 -6.94 -1.09
CA VAL A 359 -10.35 -6.13 -0.84
C VAL A 359 -10.09 -5.13 -1.97
N PHE A 360 -10.14 -5.56 -3.22
CA PHE A 360 -9.89 -4.67 -4.34
C PHE A 360 -11.02 -3.65 -4.56
N ALA A 361 -12.28 -4.02 -4.31
CA ALA A 361 -13.39 -3.07 -4.36
C ALA A 361 -13.23 -1.96 -3.30
N LEU A 362 -12.87 -2.32 -2.06
CA LEU A 362 -12.57 -1.35 -1.00
C LEU A 362 -11.42 -0.41 -1.40
N SER A 363 -10.35 -0.97 -1.98
CA SER A 363 -9.24 -0.16 -2.50
C SER A 363 -9.72 0.79 -3.61
N GLY A 364 -10.55 0.32 -4.55
CA GLY A 364 -11.08 1.15 -5.64
C GLY A 364 -11.91 2.32 -5.12
N LEU A 365 -12.85 2.06 -4.21
CA LEU A 365 -13.67 3.10 -3.58
C LEU A 365 -12.84 4.12 -2.81
N GLN A 366 -11.80 3.67 -2.10
CA GLN A 366 -10.86 4.56 -1.41
C GLN A 366 -10.15 5.51 -2.40
N HIS A 367 -9.69 5.00 -3.55
CA HIS A 367 -9.03 5.85 -4.56
C HIS A 367 -10.03 6.80 -5.25
N ASP A 368 -11.28 6.36 -5.45
CA ASP A 368 -12.33 7.20 -6.02
C ASP A 368 -12.84 8.29 -5.07
N CYS A 369 -12.61 8.17 -3.75
CA CYS A 369 -12.75 9.31 -2.83
C CYS A 369 -11.78 10.44 -3.19
N GLY A 370 -10.54 10.09 -3.55
CA GLY A 370 -9.56 11.05 -4.08
C GLY A 370 -10.00 11.65 -5.41
N THR A 371 -10.53 10.82 -6.32
CA THR A 371 -11.11 11.27 -7.60
C THR A 371 -12.24 12.27 -7.39
N LEU A 372 -13.17 11.98 -6.48
CA LEU A 372 -14.29 12.87 -6.15
C LEU A 372 -13.78 14.23 -5.66
N HIS A 373 -12.87 14.24 -4.68
CA HIS A 373 -12.36 15.48 -4.09
C HIS A 373 -11.63 16.35 -5.11
N LEU A 374 -10.84 15.71 -5.98
CA LEU A 374 -10.15 16.40 -7.05
C LEU A 374 -11.12 16.94 -8.12
N LEU A 375 -12.14 16.17 -8.51
CA LEU A 375 -13.16 16.64 -9.46
C LEU A 375 -13.91 17.88 -8.95
N ARG A 376 -14.15 17.99 -7.63
CA ARG A 376 -14.77 19.17 -7.03
C ARG A 376 -13.90 20.43 -7.15
N LYS A 377 -12.59 20.27 -7.25
CA LYS A 377 -11.64 21.36 -7.48
C LYS A 377 -11.53 21.73 -8.97
N THR A 378 -11.50 20.72 -9.84
CA THR A 378 -11.15 20.92 -11.27
C THR A 378 -12.37 21.09 -12.18
N HIS A 379 -13.57 20.70 -11.74
CA HIS A 379 -14.80 20.75 -12.54
C HIS A 379 -15.93 21.46 -11.80
N SER A 380 -16.87 22.02 -12.57
CA SER A 380 -18.14 22.50 -12.02
C SER A 380 -18.94 21.34 -11.42
N LEU A 381 -19.51 21.53 -10.22
CA LEU A 381 -20.29 20.50 -9.52
C LEU A 381 -21.44 19.92 -10.37
N LYS A 382 -22.03 20.73 -11.26
CA LYS A 382 -23.11 20.32 -12.17
C LYS A 382 -22.66 19.32 -13.24
N LEU A 383 -21.37 19.23 -13.51
CA LEU A 383 -20.77 18.37 -14.52
C LEU A 383 -20.23 17.04 -13.94
N ILE A 384 -20.22 16.90 -12.60
CA ILE A 384 -19.69 15.71 -11.95
C ILE A 384 -20.74 14.59 -11.99
N SER A 385 -20.45 13.55 -12.77
CA SER A 385 -21.25 12.31 -12.82
C SER A 385 -20.56 11.18 -12.05
N TRP A 386 -21.35 10.21 -11.55
CA TRP A 386 -20.81 9.02 -10.88
C TRP A 386 -19.84 8.21 -11.73
N ARG A 387 -19.97 8.26 -13.06
CA ARG A 387 -19.03 7.63 -13.99
C ARG A 387 -17.62 8.25 -13.91
N TYR A 388 -17.54 9.55 -13.65
CA TYR A 388 -16.26 10.25 -13.47
C TYR A 388 -15.72 10.06 -12.05
N VAL A 389 -16.61 10.02 -11.05
CA VAL A 389 -16.22 9.74 -9.66
C VAL A 389 -15.63 8.34 -9.52
N LEU A 390 -16.29 7.31 -10.07
CA LEU A 390 -15.89 5.91 -9.99
C LEU A 390 -14.91 5.48 -11.10
N ALA A 391 -14.08 6.40 -11.57
CA ALA A 391 -13.23 6.17 -12.73
C ALA A 391 -12.08 5.20 -12.47
N LEU A 392 -11.60 5.09 -11.21
CA LEU A 392 -10.48 4.23 -10.85
C LEU A 392 -10.94 2.85 -10.39
N SER A 393 -12.13 2.71 -9.79
CA SER A 393 -12.66 1.42 -9.33
C SER A 393 -12.56 0.27 -10.35
N PRO A 394 -12.85 0.45 -11.65
CA PRO A 394 -12.70 -0.62 -12.64
C PRO A 394 -11.29 -1.21 -12.70
N PHE A 395 -10.23 -0.40 -12.52
CA PHE A 395 -8.86 -0.90 -12.45
C PHE A 395 -8.69 -1.91 -11.33
N PHE A 396 -9.26 -1.65 -10.15
CA PHE A 396 -9.12 -2.53 -9.00
C PHE A 396 -10.01 -3.76 -9.10
N VAL A 397 -11.27 -3.59 -9.50
CA VAL A 397 -12.27 -4.68 -9.55
C VAL A 397 -11.89 -5.80 -10.52
N VAL A 398 -11.09 -5.52 -11.56
CA VAL A 398 -10.60 -6.57 -12.46
C VAL A 398 -9.41 -7.36 -11.91
N GLN A 399 -8.62 -6.83 -10.97
CA GLN A 399 -7.41 -7.51 -10.46
C GLN A 399 -7.64 -8.92 -9.90
N PRO A 400 -8.74 -9.21 -9.15
CA PRO A 400 -9.06 -10.56 -8.68
C PRO A 400 -9.15 -11.60 -9.80
N LEU A 401 -9.57 -11.21 -11.02
CA LEU A 401 -9.63 -12.12 -12.16
C LEU A 401 -8.23 -12.59 -12.57
N ALA A 402 -7.26 -11.68 -12.62
CA ALA A 402 -5.86 -12.03 -12.86
C ALA A 402 -5.32 -12.99 -11.80
N LEU A 403 -5.64 -12.73 -10.53
CA LEU A 403 -5.20 -13.58 -9.43
C LEU A 403 -5.80 -14.99 -9.54
N ALA A 404 -7.07 -15.10 -9.94
CA ALA A 404 -7.72 -16.38 -10.17
C ALA A 404 -7.12 -17.15 -11.36
N VAL A 405 -6.89 -16.47 -12.49
CA VAL A 405 -6.23 -17.06 -13.67
C VAL A 405 -4.82 -17.53 -13.34
N GLU A 406 -4.05 -16.68 -12.66
CA GLU A 406 -2.70 -17.01 -12.20
C GLU A 406 -2.70 -18.20 -11.23
N ALA A 407 -3.64 -18.25 -10.28
CA ALA A 407 -3.77 -19.35 -9.33
C ALA A 407 -4.15 -20.67 -10.03
N LEU A 408 -5.08 -20.61 -10.99
CA LEU A 408 -5.49 -21.76 -11.79
C LEU A 408 -4.33 -22.30 -12.61
N TRP A 409 -3.64 -21.42 -13.36
CA TRP A 409 -2.49 -21.80 -14.16
C TRP A 409 -1.38 -22.41 -13.31
N LYS A 410 -1.05 -21.78 -12.18
CA LYS A 410 -0.07 -22.34 -11.22
C LYS A 410 -0.51 -23.69 -10.66
N ALA A 411 -1.80 -23.93 -10.44
CA ALA A 411 -2.31 -25.21 -9.96
C ALA A 411 -2.18 -26.30 -11.03
N LEU A 412 -2.59 -26.02 -12.27
CA LEU A 412 -2.48 -26.94 -13.41
C LEU A 412 -1.01 -27.26 -13.72
N TRP A 413 -0.17 -26.23 -13.82
CA TRP A 413 1.26 -26.38 -14.09
C TRP A 413 1.96 -27.21 -13.03
N ARG A 414 1.66 -26.98 -11.73
CA ARG A 414 2.21 -27.81 -10.66
C ARG A 414 1.72 -29.25 -10.72
N GLY A 415 0.45 -29.49 -11.08
CA GLY A 415 -0.08 -30.82 -11.28
C GLY A 415 0.66 -31.57 -12.40
N GLN A 416 0.91 -30.88 -13.52
CA GLN A 416 1.67 -31.43 -14.64
C GLN A 416 3.14 -31.66 -14.28
N LYS A 417 3.77 -30.67 -13.64
CA LYS A 417 5.15 -30.74 -13.16
C LYS A 417 5.35 -31.87 -12.14
N ALA A 418 4.39 -32.11 -11.25
CA ALA A 418 4.44 -33.22 -10.31
C ALA A 418 4.43 -34.59 -11.02
N ARG A 419 3.76 -34.71 -12.17
CA ARG A 419 3.79 -35.91 -13.01
C ARG A 419 5.13 -36.08 -13.70
N TRP A 420 5.75 -34.99 -14.16
CA TRP A 420 7.10 -34.99 -14.74
C TRP A 420 8.22 -35.14 -13.70
N CYS A 421 7.94 -34.79 -12.43
CA CYS A 421 8.89 -34.73 -11.30
C CYS A 421 9.51 -36.08 -10.89
N LEU A 422 8.99 -37.21 -11.35
CA LEU A 422 9.67 -38.50 -11.17
C LEU A 422 11.09 -38.47 -11.77
N MET A 423 11.27 -37.77 -12.89
CA MET A 423 12.56 -37.60 -13.57
C MET A 423 13.48 -36.56 -12.91
N TRP A 424 12.91 -35.51 -12.31
CA TRP A 424 13.67 -34.35 -11.80
C TRP A 424 14.02 -34.41 -10.31
N LYS A 425 13.40 -35.31 -9.54
CA LYS A 425 13.77 -35.54 -8.13
C LYS A 425 15.22 -36.03 -7.95
N LEU A 426 15.80 -36.65 -8.98
CA LEU A 426 17.15 -37.21 -8.94
C LEU A 426 18.25 -36.22 -9.36
N HIS A 427 17.93 -35.25 -10.24
CA HIS A 427 18.93 -34.36 -10.87
C HIS A 427 18.71 -32.87 -10.63
N GLY A 428 17.68 -32.51 -9.85
CA GLY A 428 17.25 -31.12 -9.68
C GLY A 428 16.42 -30.61 -10.86
N GLN A 429 15.74 -29.47 -10.64
CA GLN A 429 14.97 -28.82 -11.70
C GLN A 429 15.91 -28.13 -12.70
N PRO A 430 15.71 -28.28 -14.02
CA PRO A 430 16.51 -27.56 -15.01
C PRO A 430 16.42 -26.04 -14.85
N GLU A 431 17.55 -25.35 -14.99
CA GLU A 431 17.63 -23.89 -14.84
C GLU A 431 16.81 -23.15 -15.91
N TRP A 432 16.87 -23.61 -17.16
CA TRP A 432 16.08 -23.04 -18.27
C TRP A 432 14.58 -23.08 -17.98
N LEU A 433 14.10 -24.13 -17.32
CA LEU A 433 12.69 -24.25 -16.96
C LEU A 433 12.31 -23.21 -15.91
N THR A 434 13.16 -23.05 -14.89
CA THR A 434 12.97 -22.03 -13.85
C THR A 434 13.01 -20.62 -14.44
N PHE A 435 13.89 -20.37 -15.39
CA PHE A 435 13.97 -19.11 -16.11
C PHE A 435 12.70 -18.84 -16.92
N THR A 436 12.24 -19.81 -17.71
CA THR A 436 11.02 -19.69 -18.52
C THR A 436 9.78 -19.49 -17.63
N GLU A 437 9.65 -20.23 -16.53
CA GLU A 437 8.59 -20.04 -15.54
C GLU A 437 8.59 -18.59 -15.01
N ARG A 438 9.79 -18.04 -14.74
CA ARG A 438 9.92 -16.66 -14.27
C ARG A 438 9.58 -15.64 -15.32
N LEU A 439 10.10 -15.81 -16.53
CA LEU A 439 9.87 -14.91 -17.67
C LEU A 439 8.38 -14.83 -18.01
N LEU A 440 7.68 -15.97 -18.10
CA LEU A 440 6.24 -16.01 -18.39
C LEU A 440 5.42 -15.32 -17.31
N GLY A 441 5.73 -15.57 -16.03
CA GLY A 441 5.05 -14.88 -14.93
C GLY A 441 5.32 -13.38 -14.92
N PHE A 442 6.54 -12.96 -15.31
CA PHE A 442 6.93 -11.56 -15.38
C PHE A 442 6.19 -10.85 -16.51
N ILE A 443 6.16 -11.45 -17.71
CA ILE A 443 5.38 -10.98 -18.86
C ILE A 443 3.90 -10.88 -18.49
N TRP A 444 3.32 -11.93 -17.90
CA TRP A 444 1.92 -11.93 -17.44
C TRP A 444 1.61 -10.74 -16.52
N THR A 445 2.51 -10.46 -15.56
CA THR A 445 2.35 -9.35 -14.62
C THR A 445 2.23 -8.02 -15.35
N TRP A 446 3.14 -7.74 -16.29
CA TRP A 446 3.17 -6.46 -16.99
C TRP A 446 2.09 -6.33 -18.06
N VAL A 447 1.77 -7.42 -18.77
CA VAL A 447 0.67 -7.43 -19.74
C VAL A 447 -0.64 -7.15 -19.03
N TRP A 448 -0.92 -7.81 -17.90
CA TRP A 448 -2.15 -7.61 -17.15
C TRP A 448 -2.25 -6.20 -16.57
N LEU A 449 -1.19 -5.74 -15.90
CA LEU A 449 -1.17 -4.39 -15.30
C LEU A 449 -1.22 -3.31 -16.38
N GLY A 450 -0.52 -3.48 -17.50
CA GLY A 450 -0.56 -2.55 -18.63
C GLY A 450 -1.94 -2.47 -19.28
N TRP A 451 -2.60 -3.62 -19.49
CA TRP A 451 -3.97 -3.66 -20.02
C TRP A 451 -4.96 -2.97 -19.09
N SER A 452 -4.91 -3.28 -17.79
CA SER A 452 -5.83 -2.70 -16.80
C SER A 452 -5.52 -1.23 -16.46
N ALA A 453 -4.27 -0.77 -16.63
CA ALA A 453 -3.86 0.59 -16.25
C ALA A 453 -4.68 1.71 -16.92
N ARG A 454 -5.31 1.45 -18.07
CA ARG A 454 -6.15 2.42 -18.78
C ARG A 454 -7.16 3.12 -17.88
N TRP A 455 -7.90 2.38 -17.05
CA TRP A 455 -8.91 2.98 -16.16
C TRP A 455 -8.26 3.93 -15.16
N PHE A 456 -7.12 3.53 -14.60
CA PHE A 456 -6.39 4.34 -13.62
C PHE A 456 -5.81 5.61 -14.26
N ILE A 457 -5.16 5.48 -15.42
CA ILE A 457 -4.54 6.58 -16.15
C ILE A 457 -5.59 7.59 -16.61
N VAL A 458 -6.62 7.10 -17.32
CA VAL A 458 -7.68 7.97 -17.85
C VAL A 458 -8.44 8.64 -16.72
N GLY A 459 -8.74 7.92 -15.63
CA GLY A 459 -9.43 8.47 -14.48
C GLY A 459 -8.65 9.58 -13.79
N THR A 460 -7.38 9.35 -13.47
CA THR A 460 -6.52 10.34 -12.79
C THR A 460 -6.25 11.57 -13.65
N VAL A 461 -6.02 11.39 -14.96
CA VAL A 461 -5.80 12.49 -15.90
C VAL A 461 -7.07 13.32 -16.08
N ARG A 462 -8.24 12.68 -16.27
CA ARG A 462 -9.52 13.39 -16.42
C ARG A 462 -9.94 14.10 -15.14
N ALA A 463 -9.65 13.54 -13.98
CA ALA A 463 -9.88 14.23 -12.72
C ALA A 463 -9.00 15.49 -12.58
N GLY A 464 -7.85 15.52 -13.27
CA GLY A 464 -6.95 16.67 -13.30
C GLY A 464 -5.73 16.56 -12.38
N ALA A 465 -5.36 15.33 -11.97
CA ALA A 465 -4.28 15.11 -10.99
C ALA A 465 -2.91 15.61 -11.50
N TYR A 466 -2.78 15.76 -12.81
CA TYR A 466 -1.54 16.13 -13.50
C TYR A 466 -1.64 17.46 -14.24
N TRP A 467 -2.77 18.16 -14.12
CA TRP A 467 -2.95 19.47 -14.74
C TRP A 467 -2.05 20.49 -14.05
N SER A 468 -1.24 21.20 -14.83
CA SER A 468 -0.49 22.35 -14.36
C SER A 468 -1.47 23.43 -13.91
N GLN A 469 -1.31 23.94 -12.71
CA GLN A 469 -2.04 25.13 -12.27
C GLN A 469 -1.34 26.41 -12.75
N GLU A 470 -2.11 27.49 -12.88
CA GLU A 470 -1.53 28.80 -13.18
C GLU A 470 -0.52 29.18 -12.09
N GLY A 471 0.72 29.50 -12.49
CA GLY A 471 1.80 29.87 -11.59
C GLY A 471 2.63 28.71 -11.00
N GLU A 472 2.25 27.45 -11.21
CA GLU A 472 3.09 26.31 -10.81
C GLU A 472 4.26 26.15 -11.78
N VAL A 473 5.46 26.55 -11.34
CA VAL A 473 6.71 26.39 -12.08
C VAL A 473 7.69 25.65 -11.18
N TYR A 474 8.18 24.48 -11.60
CA TYR A 474 9.13 23.72 -10.79
C TYR A 474 10.49 23.59 -11.48
N PRO A 475 11.59 23.67 -10.72
CA PRO A 475 12.92 23.48 -11.26
C PRO A 475 13.08 22.10 -11.89
N SER A 476 13.72 22.06 -13.07
CA SER A 476 14.01 20.83 -13.80
C SER A 476 15.46 20.77 -14.25
N ILE A 477 16.17 19.76 -13.77
CA ILE A 477 17.54 19.49 -14.20
C ILE A 477 17.50 18.88 -15.60
N ILE A 478 16.60 17.94 -15.84
CA ILE A 478 16.52 17.23 -17.13
C ILE A 478 15.95 18.14 -18.22
N GLY A 479 14.94 18.95 -17.90
CA GLY A 479 14.47 20.01 -18.80
C GLY A 479 15.56 21.02 -19.13
N GLY A 480 16.34 21.44 -18.14
CA GLY A 480 17.46 22.36 -18.35
C GLY A 480 18.53 21.79 -19.26
N LEU A 481 18.97 20.56 -18.99
CA LEU A 481 20.05 19.92 -19.73
C LEU A 481 19.65 19.49 -21.15
N ILE A 482 18.44 18.94 -21.33
CA ILE A 482 18.01 18.41 -22.64
C ILE A 482 17.28 19.47 -23.48
N TYR A 483 16.42 20.28 -22.85
CA TYR A 483 15.52 21.20 -23.54
C TYR A 483 15.82 22.68 -23.28
N ARG A 484 16.88 23.00 -22.52
CA ARG A 484 17.22 24.37 -22.07
C ARG A 484 16.10 25.07 -21.31
N LYS A 485 15.22 24.28 -20.65
CA LYS A 485 14.11 24.77 -19.81
C LYS A 485 14.33 24.34 -18.37
N TRP A 486 14.93 25.23 -17.59
CA TRP A 486 15.20 25.02 -16.17
C TRP A 486 13.95 25.11 -15.29
N LEU A 487 12.86 25.64 -15.84
CA LEU A 487 11.61 25.97 -15.16
C LEU A 487 10.43 25.63 -16.09
N HIS A 488 9.58 24.67 -15.71
CA HIS A 488 8.36 24.26 -16.43
C HIS A 488 7.47 23.33 -15.61
#